data_AF-A0A445KFC1-F1
#
_entry.id   AF-A0A445KFC1-F1
#
_cell.length_a   1.000
_cell.length_b   1.000
_cell.length_c   1.000
_cell.angle_alpha   90.00
_cell.angle_beta   90.00
_cell.angle_gamma   90.00
#
_symmetry.space_group_name_H-M   'P 1'
#
loop_
_entity.id
_entity.type
_entity.pdbx_description
1 polymer ?
#
loop_
_entity_poly.entity_id
_entity_poly.type
_entity_poly.pdbx_seq_one_letter_code
_entity_poly.pdbx_strand_id
1 'polypeptide(L)'
;MPPRNATPLATTFTDSLRSLNSEKYPARVPLRIDHNLLFTVSLSVNPCATCVNNSRVVADINNVTFVMPKISLLQAHFLKIKGVFTDDFPGNPPVVTREFQPAKDAKKFNLGDPVEKNTVGVPAGGWTAIRFRADNPVPALVMQ
;
A
#
# COMPACT_ATOMS: atom_id res chain seq x y z
N MET A 1 -23.96 1.33 17.72
CA MET A 1 -22.64 1.25 17.07
C MET A 1 -22.03 -0.12 17.34
N PRO A 2 -21.25 -0.71 16.41
CA PRO A 2 -20.51 -1.93 16.67
C PRO A 2 -19.53 -1.77 17.85
N PRO A 3 -19.20 -2.84 18.59
CA PRO A 3 -18.16 -2.81 19.62
C PRO A 3 -16.80 -2.38 19.05
N ARG A 4 -15.96 -1.69 19.86
CA ARG A 4 -14.58 -1.32 19.45
C ARG A 4 -13.74 -2.51 18.98
N ASN A 5 -14.05 -3.71 19.46
CA ASN A 5 -13.31 -4.94 19.17
C ASN A 5 -13.97 -5.79 18.06
N ALA A 6 -14.88 -5.22 17.27
CA ALA A 6 -15.58 -5.92 16.20
C ALA A 6 -14.73 -6.07 14.91
N THR A 7 -13.42 -6.24 15.04
CA THR A 7 -12.50 -6.49 13.91
C THR A 7 -12.96 -7.67 13.05
N PRO A 8 -13.39 -8.83 13.62
CA PRO A 8 -13.86 -9.95 12.79
C PRO A 8 -15.08 -9.62 11.93
N LEU A 9 -15.98 -8.77 12.44
CA LEU A 9 -17.17 -8.33 11.70
C LEU A 9 -16.78 -7.37 10.57
N ALA A 10 -15.89 -6.41 10.84
CA ALA A 10 -15.38 -5.48 9.84
C ALA A 10 -14.60 -6.20 8.74
N THR A 11 -13.80 -7.20 9.09
CA THR A 11 -13.07 -8.05 8.13
C THR A 11 -14.06 -8.84 7.28
N THR A 12 -15.01 -9.57 7.88
CA THR A 12 -16.01 -10.35 7.13
C THR A 12 -16.82 -9.48 6.17
N PHE A 13 -17.24 -8.29 6.62
CA PHE A 13 -17.94 -7.34 5.75
C PHE A 13 -17.03 -6.86 4.62
N THR A 14 -15.77 -6.54 4.90
CA THR A 14 -14.82 -6.09 3.87
C THR A 14 -14.55 -7.18 2.84
N ASP A 15 -14.44 -8.43 3.29
CA ASP A 15 -14.16 -9.62 2.49
C ASP A 15 -15.36 -10.06 1.64
N SER A 16 -16.58 -9.66 1.98
CA SER A 16 -17.78 -9.95 1.19
C SER A 16 -17.96 -9.00 0.01
N LEU A 17 -17.24 -7.88 -0.02
CA LEU A 17 -17.39 -6.87 -1.06
C LEU A 17 -16.88 -7.39 -2.40
N ARG A 18 -17.69 -7.20 -3.43
CA ARG A 18 -17.44 -7.59 -4.83
C ARG A 18 -17.77 -6.44 -5.76
N SER A 19 -17.11 -6.41 -6.91
CA SER A 19 -17.53 -5.53 -8.00
C SER A 19 -18.82 -6.04 -8.63
N LEU A 20 -19.61 -5.15 -9.23
CA LEU A 20 -20.89 -5.51 -9.85
C LEU A 20 -20.74 -6.57 -10.96
N ASN A 21 -19.68 -6.47 -11.76
CA ASN A 21 -19.30 -7.41 -12.82
C ASN A 21 -20.47 -7.88 -13.71
N SER A 22 -21.21 -6.93 -14.28
CA SER A 22 -22.29 -7.18 -15.24
C SER A 22 -21.84 -6.90 -16.67
N GLU A 23 -22.62 -7.29 -17.67
CA GLU A 23 -22.31 -6.99 -19.08
C GLU A 23 -22.13 -5.49 -19.34
N LYS A 24 -22.96 -4.65 -18.70
CA LYS A 24 -22.89 -3.18 -18.81
C LYS A 24 -21.73 -2.58 -18.00
N TYR A 25 -21.38 -3.20 -16.88
CA TYR A 25 -20.35 -2.73 -15.95
C TYR A 25 -19.37 -3.87 -15.60
N PRO A 26 -18.52 -4.28 -16.56
CA PRO A 26 -17.63 -5.44 -16.37
C PRO A 26 -16.45 -5.10 -15.45
N ALA A 27 -16.04 -6.06 -14.62
CA ALA A 27 -14.82 -5.93 -13.82
C ALA A 27 -13.58 -6.15 -14.69
N ARG A 28 -12.77 -5.10 -14.90
CA ARG A 28 -11.59 -5.14 -15.79
C ARG A 28 -10.30 -5.48 -15.05
N VAL A 29 -10.26 -6.67 -14.47
CA VAL A 29 -9.13 -7.15 -13.65
C VAL A 29 -7.86 -7.31 -14.49
N PRO A 30 -6.71 -6.72 -14.10
CA PRO A 30 -5.43 -7.00 -14.74
C PRO A 30 -4.99 -8.45 -14.48
N LEU A 31 -4.96 -9.28 -15.52
CA LEU A 31 -4.57 -10.69 -15.42
C LEU A 31 -3.07 -10.91 -15.58
N ARG A 32 -2.43 -10.17 -16.48
CA ARG A 32 -0.98 -10.17 -16.68
C ARG A 32 -0.34 -9.21 -15.67
N ILE A 33 0.67 -9.70 -14.96
CA ILE A 33 1.43 -8.94 -13.98
C ILE A 33 2.83 -8.68 -14.55
N ASP A 34 3.17 -7.42 -14.73
CA ASP A 34 4.49 -7.00 -15.21
C ASP A 34 5.47 -6.78 -14.05
N HIS A 35 4.97 -6.36 -12.88
CA HIS A 35 5.76 -6.12 -11.67
C HIS A 35 5.04 -6.66 -10.43
N ASN A 36 5.77 -7.33 -9.56
CA ASN A 36 5.30 -7.72 -8.23
C ASN A 36 6.01 -6.87 -7.18
N LEU A 37 5.24 -6.24 -6.31
CA LEU A 37 5.74 -5.42 -5.21
C LEU A 37 5.22 -5.99 -3.89
N LEU A 38 6.06 -6.01 -2.88
CA LEU A 38 5.71 -6.36 -1.51
C LEU A 38 6.02 -5.17 -0.61
N PHE A 39 5.01 -4.71 0.12
CA PHE A 39 5.11 -3.59 1.03
C PHE A 39 4.81 -4.05 2.45
N THR A 40 5.78 -3.93 3.34
CA THR A 40 5.56 -4.02 4.79
C THR A 40 5.25 -2.63 5.31
N VAL A 41 4.14 -2.47 6.01
CA VAL A 41 3.77 -1.21 6.66
C VAL A 41 3.99 -1.37 8.15
N SER A 42 4.81 -0.52 8.74
CA SER A 42 5.21 -0.62 10.14
C SER A 42 5.13 0.71 10.87
N LEU A 43 5.09 0.60 12.20
CA LEU A 43 5.44 1.70 13.11
C LEU A 43 6.85 1.46 13.62
N SER A 44 7.66 2.51 13.57
CA SER A 44 9.06 2.51 14.00
C SER A 44 9.34 3.70 14.92
N VAL A 45 10.53 3.72 15.53
CA VAL A 45 10.96 4.81 16.40
C VAL A 45 12.27 5.37 15.89
N ASN A 46 12.27 6.68 15.62
CA ASN A 46 13.46 7.41 15.22
C ASN A 46 13.97 8.28 16.39
N PRO A 47 15.29 8.46 16.56
CA PRO A 47 15.84 9.43 17.48
C PRO A 47 15.35 10.85 17.18
N CYS A 48 15.08 11.63 18.22
CA CYS A 48 14.66 13.03 18.11
C CYS A 48 15.03 13.82 19.36
N ALA A 49 15.98 14.75 19.25
CA ALA A 49 16.52 15.50 20.40
C ALA A 49 15.49 16.39 21.13
N THR A 50 14.45 16.87 20.43
CA THR A 50 13.43 17.78 20.99
C THR A 50 12.14 17.07 21.37
N CYS A 51 12.05 15.75 21.14
CA CYS A 51 10.83 14.98 21.39
C CYS A 51 10.82 14.41 22.81
N VAL A 52 9.63 14.01 23.28
CA VAL A 52 9.49 13.29 24.55
C VAL A 52 10.35 12.02 24.51
N ASN A 53 11.15 11.79 25.55
CA ASN A 53 12.07 10.64 25.66
C ASN A 53 13.08 10.52 24.50
N ASN A 54 13.51 11.64 23.92
CA ASN A 54 14.47 11.70 22.81
C ASN A 54 14.07 10.85 21.58
N SER A 55 12.78 10.56 21.42
CA SER A 55 12.28 9.58 20.45
C SER A 55 11.01 10.09 19.76
N ARG A 56 10.87 9.80 18.47
CA ARG A 56 9.65 10.06 17.70
C ARG A 56 9.13 8.78 17.09
N VAL A 57 7.83 8.54 17.21
CA VAL A 57 7.15 7.47 16.48
C VAL A 57 7.03 7.90 15.02
N VAL A 58 7.39 7.00 14.12
CA VAL A 58 7.29 7.17 12.68
C VAL A 58 6.55 5.99 12.08
N ALA A 59 5.99 6.17 10.89
CA ALA A 59 5.50 5.08 10.08
C ALA A 59 6.46 4.89 8.91
N ASP A 60 6.66 3.65 8.51
CA ASP A 60 7.52 3.29 7.40
C ASP A 60 6.84 2.27 6.47
N ILE A 61 7.23 2.33 5.20
CA ILE A 61 6.94 1.29 4.21
C ILE A 61 8.26 0.70 3.77
N ASN A 62 8.41 -0.62 3.88
CA ASN A 62 9.66 -1.32 3.58
C ASN A 62 10.88 -0.74 4.34
N ASN A 63 10.70 -0.32 5.60
CA ASN A 63 11.72 0.33 6.41
C ASN A 63 12.22 1.69 5.87
N VAL A 64 11.39 2.38 5.08
CA VAL A 64 11.63 3.73 4.58
C VAL A 64 10.55 4.66 5.13
N THR A 65 10.96 5.76 5.78
CA THR A 65 10.06 6.75 6.40
C THR A 65 9.95 8.02 5.57
N PHE A 66 8.73 8.46 5.27
CA PHE A 66 8.51 9.68 4.49
C PHE A 66 8.91 10.96 5.23
N VAL A 67 9.83 11.69 4.62
CA VAL A 67 10.20 13.05 5.01
C VAL A 67 9.59 14.02 4.02
N MET A 68 8.70 14.88 4.50
CA MET A 68 8.04 15.88 3.66
C MET A 68 9.07 16.86 3.07
N PRO A 69 9.20 16.96 1.73
CA PRO A 69 10.13 17.88 1.11
C PRO A 69 9.60 19.32 1.14
N LYS A 70 10.51 20.30 1.04
CA LYS A 70 10.15 21.73 0.92
C LYS A 70 9.60 22.11 -0.46
N ILE A 71 9.96 21.34 -1.49
CA ILE A 71 9.51 21.51 -2.87
C ILE A 71 8.60 20.32 -3.19
N SER A 72 7.47 20.57 -3.86
CA SER A 72 6.56 19.49 -4.21
C SER A 72 7.24 18.49 -5.16
N LEU A 73 6.94 17.21 -4.98
CA LEU A 73 7.49 16.14 -5.82
C LEU A 73 7.13 16.34 -7.29
N LEU A 74 5.90 16.79 -7.56
CA LEU A 74 5.44 17.10 -8.91
C LEU A 74 6.25 18.24 -9.54
N GLN A 75 6.48 19.33 -8.81
CA GLN A 75 7.29 20.45 -9.30
C GLN A 75 8.74 20.02 -9.53
N ALA A 76 9.32 19.28 -8.59
CA ALA A 76 10.69 18.77 -8.73
C ALA A 76 10.83 17.85 -9.94
N HIS A 77 9.85 16.98 -10.18
CA HIS A 77 9.81 16.10 -11.35
C HIS A 77 9.71 16.90 -12.66
N PHE A 78 8.75 17.82 -12.75
CA PHE A 78 8.49 18.60 -13.97
C PHE A 78 9.65 19.54 -14.33
N LEU A 79 10.22 20.22 -13.32
CA LEU A 79 11.34 21.14 -13.49
C LEU A 79 12.72 20.46 -13.40
N LYS A 80 12.76 19.13 -13.24
CA LYS A 80 13.99 18.32 -13.12
C LYS A 80 14.94 18.82 -12.02
N ILE A 81 14.38 19.25 -10.88
CA ILE A 81 15.15 19.72 -9.72
C ILE A 81 15.76 18.51 -9.02
N LYS A 82 17.09 18.49 -8.94
CA LYS A 82 17.84 17.40 -8.28
C LYS A 82 17.83 17.56 -6.75
N GLY A 83 17.96 16.44 -6.04
CA GLY A 83 18.11 16.43 -4.58
C GLY A 83 16.81 16.61 -3.79
N VAL A 84 15.65 16.61 -4.45
CA VAL A 84 14.33 16.64 -3.77
C VAL A 84 13.83 15.23 -3.47
N PHE A 85 14.08 14.29 -4.37
CA PHE A 85 13.67 12.89 -4.24
C PHE A 85 14.63 11.95 -4.95
N THR A 86 14.51 10.66 -4.63
CA THR A 86 15.14 9.54 -5.33
C THR A 86 14.07 8.66 -5.98
N ASP A 87 14.46 7.90 -7.00
CA ASP A 87 13.61 6.99 -7.77
C ASP A 87 13.88 5.51 -7.46
N ASP A 88 14.51 5.24 -6.30
CA ASP A 88 15.01 3.93 -5.85
C ASP A 88 14.18 3.32 -4.72
N PHE A 89 12.92 3.73 -4.55
CA PHE A 89 12.05 3.19 -3.51
C PHE A 89 11.94 1.66 -3.63
N PRO A 90 12.19 0.89 -2.55
CA PRO A 90 12.33 -0.55 -2.64
C PRO A 90 10.98 -1.22 -2.90
N GLY A 91 10.91 -2.00 -3.98
CA GLY A 91 9.71 -2.78 -4.31
C GLY A 91 9.46 -3.99 -3.41
N ASN A 92 10.40 -4.33 -2.51
CA ASN A 92 10.28 -5.42 -1.54
C ASN A 92 10.90 -5.00 -0.20
N PRO A 93 10.42 -5.53 0.94
CA PRO A 93 11.02 -5.24 2.22
C PRO A 93 12.44 -5.82 2.31
N PRO A 94 13.36 -5.19 3.08
CA PRO A 94 14.70 -5.71 3.29
C PRO A 94 14.69 -7.08 4.01
N VAL A 95 13.65 -7.35 4.80
CA VAL A 95 13.43 -8.63 5.47
C VAL A 95 12.04 -9.14 5.12
N VAL A 96 11.97 -10.30 4.49
CA VAL A 96 10.70 -10.92 4.08
C VAL A 96 10.02 -11.57 5.28
N THR A 97 8.75 -11.22 5.50
CA THR A 97 7.91 -11.86 6.53
C THR A 97 7.31 -13.16 6.01
N ARG A 98 6.94 -14.08 6.91
CA ARG A 98 6.36 -15.39 6.54
C ARG A 98 4.83 -15.39 6.37
N GLU A 99 4.19 -14.23 6.53
CA GLU A 99 2.74 -14.10 6.55
C GLU A 99 2.12 -14.25 5.16
N PHE A 100 2.67 -13.56 4.16
CA PHE A 100 2.25 -13.71 2.76
C PHE A 100 3.15 -14.71 2.03
N GLN A 101 2.55 -15.75 1.45
CA GLN A 101 3.26 -16.78 0.68
C GLN A 101 2.79 -16.72 -0.78
N PRO A 102 3.51 -16.00 -1.67
CA PRO A 102 3.03 -15.69 -3.02
C PRO A 102 2.55 -16.91 -3.80
N ALA A 103 3.32 -18.01 -3.78
CA ALA A 103 3.00 -19.24 -4.51
C ALA A 103 1.74 -19.97 -4.00
N LYS A 104 1.38 -19.80 -2.72
CA LYS A 104 0.22 -20.45 -2.10
C LYS A 104 -1.00 -19.56 -2.10
N ASP A 105 -0.81 -18.28 -1.74
CA ASP A 105 -1.90 -17.36 -1.52
C ASP A 105 -2.43 -16.74 -2.82
N ALA A 106 -1.58 -16.55 -3.84
CA ALA A 106 -2.04 -16.05 -5.14
C ALA A 106 -3.08 -16.97 -5.80
N LYS A 107 -3.06 -18.27 -5.47
CA LYS A 107 -4.05 -19.25 -5.94
C LYS A 107 -5.45 -19.01 -5.37
N LYS A 108 -5.57 -18.23 -4.28
CA LYS A 108 -6.83 -17.91 -3.61
C LYS A 108 -7.40 -16.55 -4.03
N PHE A 109 -6.69 -15.81 -4.89
CA PHE A 109 -7.13 -14.47 -5.28
C PHE A 109 -8.44 -14.53 -6.07
N ASN A 110 -9.35 -13.61 -5.72
CA ASN A 110 -10.51 -13.37 -6.56
C ASN A 110 -10.08 -12.60 -7.82
N LEU A 111 -10.10 -13.27 -8.97
CA LEU A 111 -9.79 -12.69 -10.28
C LEU A 111 -11.04 -12.49 -11.17
N GLY A 112 -12.22 -12.84 -10.67
CA GLY A 112 -13.48 -12.71 -11.41
C GLY A 112 -14.13 -11.35 -11.19
N ASP A 113 -14.40 -11.02 -9.93
CA ASP A 113 -15.13 -9.82 -9.52
C ASP A 113 -14.53 -9.16 -8.25
N PRO A 114 -13.19 -9.00 -8.15
CA PRO A 114 -12.60 -8.30 -7.02
C PRO A 114 -13.17 -6.89 -6.91
N VAL A 115 -13.41 -6.43 -5.69
CA VAL A 115 -13.95 -5.09 -5.47
C VAL A 115 -12.98 -4.01 -5.92
N GLU A 116 -13.46 -3.08 -6.72
CA GLU A 116 -12.71 -1.88 -7.13
C GLU A 116 -12.88 -0.78 -6.07
N LYS A 117 -11.76 -0.26 -5.54
CA LYS A 117 -11.73 0.76 -4.49
C LYS A 117 -10.48 1.64 -4.61
N ASN A 118 -10.53 2.80 -3.96
CA ASN A 118 -9.40 3.72 -3.77
C ASN A 118 -8.67 3.54 -2.43
N THR A 119 -9.35 2.98 -1.42
CA THR A 119 -8.79 2.68 -0.10
C THR A 119 -9.10 1.24 0.27
N VAL A 120 -8.09 0.52 0.75
CA VAL A 120 -8.22 -0.85 1.24
C VAL A 120 -7.70 -0.92 2.68
N GLY A 121 -8.46 -1.57 3.55
CA GLY A 121 -8.00 -1.87 4.90
C GLY A 121 -7.10 -3.10 4.85
N VAL A 122 -5.92 -3.01 5.46
CA VAL A 122 -5.08 -4.18 5.72
C VAL A 122 -5.52 -4.79 7.05
N PRO A 123 -5.91 -6.08 7.12
CA PRO A 123 -6.27 -6.73 8.37
C PRO A 123 -5.13 -6.68 9.39
N ALA A 124 -5.45 -6.55 10.68
CA ALA A 124 -4.46 -6.59 11.74
C ALA A 124 -3.70 -7.93 11.73
N GLY A 125 -2.37 -7.88 11.63
CA GLY A 125 -1.52 -9.09 11.54
C GLY A 125 -1.74 -9.91 10.26
N GLY A 126 -2.21 -9.28 9.20
CA GLY A 126 -2.48 -9.92 7.91
C GLY A 126 -2.02 -9.07 6.74
N TRP A 127 -2.45 -9.48 5.55
CA TRP A 127 -2.06 -8.86 4.29
C TRP A 127 -3.26 -8.65 3.39
N THR A 128 -3.09 -7.80 2.38
CA THR A 128 -4.06 -7.63 1.31
C THR A 128 -3.31 -7.45 0.00
N ALA A 129 -3.80 -8.10 -1.06
CA ALA A 129 -3.25 -7.98 -2.40
C ALA A 129 -4.17 -7.11 -3.26
N ILE A 130 -3.59 -6.14 -3.96
CA ILE A 130 -4.29 -5.30 -4.94
C ILE A 130 -3.63 -5.43 -6.31
N ARG A 131 -4.41 -5.17 -7.36
CA ARG A 131 -3.93 -5.09 -8.74
C ARG A 131 -4.47 -3.83 -9.38
N PHE A 132 -3.63 -3.12 -10.11
CA PHE A 132 -4.02 -1.95 -10.87
C PHE A 132 -3.14 -1.84 -12.11
N ARG A 133 -3.61 -1.06 -13.10
CA ARG A 133 -2.76 -0.60 -14.21
C ARG A 133 -2.29 0.82 -13.86
N ALA A 134 -0.99 1.07 -13.97
CA ALA A 134 -0.42 2.40 -13.81
C ALA A 134 -0.52 3.16 -15.15
N ASP A 135 -1.74 3.41 -15.62
CA ASP A 135 -2.03 4.08 -16.90
C ASP A 135 -2.26 5.60 -16.75
N ASN A 136 -2.06 6.13 -15.53
CA ASN A 136 -2.07 7.56 -15.25
C ASN A 136 -0.61 8.11 -15.22
N PRO A 137 -0.23 9.04 -16.11
CA PRO A 137 1.17 9.47 -16.30
C PRO A 137 1.70 10.42 -15.21
N VAL A 138 0.87 10.89 -14.27
CA VAL A 138 1.28 11.85 -13.25
C VAL A 138 1.89 11.13 -12.03
N PRO A 139 2.98 11.65 -11.42
CA PRO A 139 3.51 11.12 -10.18
C PRO A 139 2.43 11.03 -9.09
N ALA A 140 2.17 9.81 -8.61
CA ALA A 140 1.36 9.58 -7.42
C ALA A 140 2.27 9.62 -6.18
N LEU A 141 1.77 10.20 -5.08
CA LEU A 141 2.49 10.20 -3.82
C LEU A 141 2.47 8.78 -3.23
N VAL A 142 3.59 8.08 -3.34
CA VAL A 142 3.92 6.92 -2.51
C VAL A 142 5.15 7.32 -1.70
N MET A 143 5.18 6.93 -0.43
CA MET A 143 6.20 7.33 0.55
C MET A 143 7.62 7.28 -0.05
N GLN A 144 8.38 8.34 0.21
CA GLN A 144 9.85 8.39 0.12
C GLN A 144 10.47 8.11 1.48
#